data_AF-A0AAN0IIW3-F1
#
_entry.id   AF-A0AAN0IIW3-F1
#
_cell.length_a   1.000
_cell.length_b   1.000
_cell.length_c   1.000
_cell.angle_alpha   90.00
_cell.angle_beta   90.00
_cell.angle_gamma   90.00
#
_symmetry.space_group_name_H-M   'P 1'
#
loop_
_entity.id
_entity.type
_entity.pdbx_description
1 polymer ?
#
loop_
_entity_poly.entity_id
_entity_poly.type
_entity_poly.pdbx_seq_one_letter_code
_entity_poly.pdbx_strand_id
1 'polypeptide(L)'
;MSLWVDKYRPTNLNKLHYHQEQAASLKRLVQSDDFPHLLIYGPSGAGKKTRMVCILRELYGAGVEKLRIEHMEFITPSKKKIEISTVASNYHIEMNPSDAGIHDRVVIMGLLKEVAQSHSLDTSHKDFKGQ
;
A
#
# COMPACT_ATOMS: atom_id res chain seq x y z
N MET A 1 10.84 7.26 21.28
CA MET A 1 12.15 7.39 20.59
C MET A 1 12.06 6.67 19.26
N SER A 2 12.33 7.34 18.14
CA SER A 2 12.32 6.71 16.81
C SER A 2 13.64 6.00 16.58
N LEU A 3 13.60 4.77 16.04
CA LEU A 3 14.80 4.09 15.56
C LEU A 3 15.41 4.90 14.40
N TRP A 4 16.74 4.88 14.29
CA TRP A 4 17.45 5.60 13.22
C TRP A 4 17.08 5.08 11.84
N VAL A 5 16.81 3.77 11.73
CA VAL A 5 16.37 3.13 10.50
C VAL A 5 15.07 3.75 9.96
N ASP A 6 14.15 4.14 10.84
CA ASP A 6 12.91 4.79 10.43
C ASP A 6 13.09 6.29 10.21
N LYS A 7 13.94 6.93 11.04
CA LYS A 7 14.25 8.36 10.92
C LYS A 7 14.88 8.72 9.57
N TYR A 8 15.77 7.87 9.06
CA TYR A 8 16.50 8.10 7.81
C TYR A 8 15.92 7.31 6.62
N ARG A 9 14.74 6.68 6.79
CA ARG A 9 14.08 5.99 5.70
C ARG A 9 13.74 7.01 4.59
N PRO A 10 14.14 6.78 3.34
CA PRO A 10 13.74 7.61 2.22
C PRO A 10 12.21 7.71 2.11
N THR A 11 11.70 8.92 1.97
CA THR A 11 10.27 9.19 1.83
C THR A 11 9.84 9.40 0.38
N ASN A 12 10.76 9.75 -0.52
CA ASN A 12 10.48 10.02 -1.93
C ASN A 12 11.38 9.16 -2.83
N LEU A 13 10.95 8.90 -4.07
CA LEU A 13 11.73 8.10 -5.02
C LEU A 13 13.10 8.74 -5.34
N ASN A 14 13.18 10.07 -5.41
CA ASN A 14 14.45 10.77 -5.69
C ASN A 14 15.46 10.70 -4.51
N LYS A 15 15.00 10.32 -3.30
CA LYS A 15 15.85 10.20 -2.11
C LYS A 15 16.38 8.77 -1.91
N LEU A 16 16.07 7.84 -2.82
CA LEU A 16 16.64 6.50 -2.78
C LEU A 16 18.14 6.58 -3.07
N HIS A 17 18.95 5.84 -2.30
CA HIS A 17 20.41 5.87 -2.46
C HIS A 17 20.91 4.93 -3.57
N TYR A 18 20.14 3.90 -3.93
CA TYR A 18 20.54 2.83 -4.82
C TYR A 18 19.46 2.46 -5.85
N HIS A 19 19.88 1.87 -6.97
CA HIS A 19 19.07 1.60 -8.17
C HIS A 19 18.26 2.83 -8.63
N GLN A 20 18.97 3.91 -8.94
CA GLN A 20 18.39 5.18 -9.39
C GLN A 20 17.61 5.04 -10.69
N GLU A 21 18.08 4.21 -11.61
CA GLU A 21 17.39 3.94 -12.87
C GLU A 21 16.01 3.30 -12.63
N GLN A 22 15.94 2.31 -11.73
CA GLN A 22 14.67 1.70 -11.32
C GLN A 22 13.75 2.72 -10.63
N ALA A 23 14.31 3.60 -9.79
CA ALA A 23 13.54 4.66 -9.15
C ALA A 23 12.96 5.64 -10.19
N ALA A 24 13.72 5.99 -11.23
CA ALA A 24 13.25 6.82 -12.34
C ALA A 24 12.14 6.12 -13.15
N SER A 25 12.27 4.82 -13.43
CA SER A 25 11.23 4.04 -14.09
C SER A 25 9.95 3.95 -13.27
N LEU A 26 10.05 3.70 -11.95
CA LEU A 26 8.91 3.73 -11.03
C LEU A 26 8.25 5.11 -10.99
N LYS A 27 9.04 6.19 -11.04
CA LYS A 27 8.52 7.56 -11.07
C LYS A 27 7.73 7.84 -12.35
N ARG A 28 8.23 7.41 -13.51
CA ARG A 28 7.49 7.48 -14.78
C ARG A 28 6.20 6.67 -14.73
N LEU A 29 6.23 5.50 -14.09
CA LEU A 29 5.06 4.64 -13.93
C LEU A 29 3.98 5.32 -13.09
N VAL A 30 4.35 5.98 -11.99
CA VAL A 30 3.42 6.73 -11.13
C VAL A 30 2.82 7.96 -11.84
N GLN A 31 3.54 8.53 -12.80
CA GLN A 31 3.06 9.66 -13.60
C GLN A 31 2.13 9.24 -14.75
N SER A 32 2.05 7.95 -15.06
CA SER A 32 1.10 7.41 -16.03
C SER A 32 -0.32 7.52 -15.48
N ASP A 33 -1.30 7.77 -16.37
CA ASP A 33 -2.73 7.75 -15.99
C ASP A 33 -3.20 6.34 -15.58
N ASP A 34 -2.60 5.31 -16.15
CA ASP A 34 -2.88 3.92 -15.83
C ASP A 34 -1.76 3.34 -14.96
N PHE A 35 -2.07 3.06 -13.70
CA PHE A 35 -1.15 2.48 -12.73
C PHE A 35 -1.39 0.97 -12.59
N PRO A 36 -0.47 0.11 -13.08
CA PRO A 36 -0.70 -1.32 -13.11
C PRO A 36 -0.54 -1.97 -11.73
N HIS A 37 -1.05 -3.18 -11.58
CA HIS A 37 -0.72 -4.02 -10.43
C HIS A 37 0.77 -4.36 -10.40
N LEU A 38 1.38 -4.22 -9.22
CA LEU A 38 2.82 -4.42 -9.04
C LEU A 38 3.12 -5.65 -8.20
N LEU A 39 4.09 -6.44 -8.66
CA LEU A 39 4.76 -7.47 -7.87
C LEU A 39 6.18 -7.00 -7.56
N ILE A 40 6.44 -6.64 -6.29
CA ILE A 40 7.76 -6.21 -5.83
C ILE A 40 8.42 -7.34 -5.06
N TYR A 41 9.52 -7.89 -5.59
CA TYR A 41 10.26 -9.00 -4.98
C TYR A 41 11.76 -8.68 -4.83
N GLY A 42 12.47 -9.50 -4.05
CA GLY A 42 13.90 -9.32 -3.77
C GLY A 42 14.29 -9.71 -2.34
N PRO A 43 15.59 -9.65 -1.98
CA PRO A 43 16.07 -10.07 -0.67
C PRO A 43 15.54 -9.20 0.48
N SER A 44 15.56 -9.73 1.70
CA SER A 44 15.20 -8.97 2.90
C SER A 44 16.15 -7.77 3.06
N GLY A 45 15.62 -6.62 3.49
CA GLY A 45 16.42 -5.40 3.63
C GLY A 45 16.71 -4.63 2.33
N ALA A 46 16.32 -5.11 1.15
CA ALA A 46 16.55 -4.42 -0.13
C ALA A 46 15.70 -3.15 -0.37
N GLY A 47 14.98 -2.66 0.66
CA GLY A 47 14.14 -1.46 0.55
C GLY A 47 12.82 -1.64 -0.20
N LYS A 48 12.31 -2.88 -0.34
CA LYS A 48 11.03 -3.16 -1.02
C LYS A 48 9.86 -2.35 -0.45
N LYS A 49 9.65 -2.43 0.88
CA LYS A 49 8.61 -1.67 1.59
C LYS A 49 8.84 -0.16 1.47
N THR A 50 10.09 0.29 1.54
CA THR A 50 10.45 1.70 1.34
C THR A 50 10.02 2.20 -0.05
N ARG A 51 10.28 1.44 -1.12
CA ARG A 51 9.87 1.81 -2.48
C ARG A 51 8.35 1.85 -2.63
N MET A 52 7.64 0.89 -2.04
CA MET A 52 6.17 0.87 -2.02
C MET A 52 5.60 2.12 -1.35
N VAL A 53 6.14 2.52 -0.19
CA VAL A 53 5.71 3.75 0.50
C VAL A 53 6.02 4.99 -0.32
N CYS A 54 7.20 5.07 -0.95
CA CYS A 54 7.52 6.18 -1.86
C CYS A 54 6.53 6.26 -3.03
N ILE A 55 6.16 5.12 -3.64
CA ILE A 55 5.16 5.06 -4.72
C ILE A 55 3.80 5.58 -4.25
N LEU A 56 3.31 5.10 -3.11
CA LEU A 56 2.03 5.54 -2.55
C LEU A 56 2.06 7.04 -2.23
N ARG A 57 3.17 7.56 -1.70
CA ARG A 57 3.34 8.98 -1.41
C ARG A 57 3.35 9.85 -2.68
N GLU A 58 3.92 9.36 -3.77
CA GLU A 58 3.89 10.08 -5.06
C GLU A 58 2.47 10.04 -5.69
N LEU A 59 1.68 8.98 -5.47
CA LEU A 59 0.29 8.87 -5.95
C LEU A 59 -0.71 9.70 -5.14
N TYR A 60 -0.67 9.62 -3.81
CA TYR A 60 -1.71 10.16 -2.91
C TYR A 60 -1.20 11.22 -1.94
N GLY A 61 0.10 11.56 -2.00
CA GLY A 61 0.73 12.55 -1.14
C GLY A 61 1.07 12.03 0.27
N ALA A 62 1.40 12.96 1.17
CA ALA A 62 1.85 12.64 2.53
C ALA A 62 0.77 12.05 3.44
N GLY A 63 -0.51 12.09 3.03
CA GLY A 63 -1.62 11.55 3.83
C GLY A 63 -1.59 10.02 3.98
N VAL A 64 -0.85 9.33 3.11
CA VAL A 64 -0.58 7.88 3.16
C VAL A 64 0.11 7.46 4.46
N GLU A 65 0.92 8.33 5.07
CA GLU A 65 1.68 8.00 6.29
C GLU A 65 0.81 8.02 7.55
N LYS A 66 -0.44 8.50 7.46
CA LYS A 66 -1.41 8.49 8.56
C LYS A 66 -2.05 7.12 8.66
N LEU A 67 -1.31 6.19 9.25
CA LEU A 67 -1.74 4.80 9.43
C LEU A 67 -2.60 4.63 10.69
N ARG A 68 -3.57 3.73 10.61
CA ARG A 68 -4.44 3.25 11.69
C ARG A 68 -4.43 1.73 11.67
N ILE A 69 -4.54 1.13 12.84
CA ILE A 69 -4.68 -0.32 12.96
C ILE A 69 -6.18 -0.62 13.00
N GLU A 70 -6.64 -1.47 12.09
CA GLU A 70 -8.03 -1.88 11.97
C GLU A 70 -8.12 -3.41 12.07
N HIS A 71 -9.14 -3.89 12.78
CA HIS A 71 -9.38 -5.31 12.96
C HIS A 71 -10.55 -5.72 12.06
N MET A 72 -10.27 -6.59 11.09
CA MET A 72 -11.28 -7.08 10.16
C MET A 72 -11.69 -8.51 10.54
N GLU A 73 -12.99 -8.75 10.64
CA GLU A 73 -13.55 -10.08 10.90
C GLU A 73 -14.00 -10.73 9.59
N PHE A 74 -13.45 -11.91 9.30
CA PHE A 74 -13.86 -12.75 8.17
C PHE A 74 -14.53 -14.04 8.67
N ILE A 75 -15.61 -14.43 8.00
CA ILE A 75 -16.33 -15.67 8.29
C ILE A 75 -15.93 -16.73 7.25
N THR A 76 -15.37 -17.84 7.73
CA THR A 76 -15.06 -18.98 6.86
C THR A 76 -16.30 -19.77 6.47
N PRO A 77 -16.24 -20.59 5.39
CA PRO A 77 -17.32 -21.53 5.05
C PRO A 77 -17.70 -22.47 6.21
N SER A 78 -16.74 -22.77 7.10
CA SER A 78 -16.96 -23.58 8.30
C SER A 78 -17.56 -22.81 9.48
N LYS A 79 -18.05 -21.57 9.26
CA LYS A 79 -18.58 -20.63 10.28
C LYS A 79 -17.60 -20.24 11.39
N LYS A 80 -16.30 -20.53 11.21
CA LYS A 80 -15.25 -20.03 12.11
C LYS A 80 -14.96 -18.57 11.77
N LYS A 81 -14.94 -17.71 12.79
CA LYS A 81 -14.51 -16.32 12.68
C LYS A 81 -12.99 -16.25 12.71
N ILE A 82 -12.43 -15.44 11.81
CA ILE A 82 -11.00 -15.14 11.74
C ILE A 82 -10.87 -13.63 11.84
N GLU A 83 -10.04 -13.17 12.77
CA GLU A 83 -9.74 -11.76 12.95
C GLU A 83 -8.35 -11.47 12.41
N ILE A 84 -8.23 -10.45 11.56
CA ILE A 84 -6.95 -10.04 10.97
C ILE A 84 -6.70 -8.57 11.26
N SER A 85 -5.52 -8.29 11.81
CA SER A 85 -5.03 -6.94 11.97
C SER A 85 -4.55 -6.41 10.63
N THR A 86 -5.15 -5.32 10.18
CA THR A 86 -4.75 -4.58 8.99
C THR A 86 -4.21 -3.21 9.39
N VAL A 87 -3.31 -2.69 8.57
CA VAL A 87 -2.79 -1.33 8.72
C VAL A 87 -3.34 -0.52 7.58
N ALA A 88 -4.31 0.36 7.87
CA ALA A 88 -5.02 1.13 6.89
C ALA A 88 -4.66 2.62 6.97
N SER A 89 -4.74 3.31 5.84
CA SER A 89 -4.81 4.76 5.75
C SER A 89 -6.07 5.13 4.96
N ASN A 90 -6.32 6.42 4.79
CA ASN A 90 -7.39 6.90 3.93
C ASN A 90 -7.25 6.50 2.45
N TYR A 91 -6.08 5.99 2.02
CA TYR A 91 -5.77 5.74 0.60
C TYR A 91 -5.31 4.31 0.29
N HIS A 92 -4.92 3.51 1.29
CA HIS A 92 -4.44 2.15 1.08
C HIS A 92 -4.63 1.29 2.33
N ILE A 93 -4.69 -0.03 2.13
CA ILE A 93 -4.76 -1.04 3.18
C ILE A 93 -3.56 -1.98 3.01
N GLU A 94 -2.77 -2.13 4.05
CA GLU A 94 -1.71 -3.15 4.18
C GLU A 94 -2.25 -4.31 5.03
N MET A 95 -2.18 -5.53 4.48
CA MET A 95 -2.61 -6.76 5.13
C MET A 95 -1.60 -7.87 4.86
N ASN A 96 -1.33 -8.70 5.86
CA ASN A 96 -0.66 -9.99 5.68
C ASN A 96 -1.69 -11.14 5.69
N PRO A 97 -2.06 -11.71 4.52
CA PRO A 97 -3.04 -12.79 4.47
C PRO A 97 -2.56 -14.09 5.12
N SER A 98 -1.24 -14.22 5.36
CA SER A 98 -0.66 -15.42 5.99
C SER A 98 -1.11 -15.59 7.44
N ASP A 99 -1.55 -14.51 8.09
CA ASP A 99 -2.08 -14.52 9.46
C ASP A 99 -3.38 -15.34 9.56
N ALA A 100 -4.05 -15.57 8.42
CA ALA A 100 -5.23 -16.43 8.29
C ALA A 100 -4.93 -17.94 8.24
N GLY A 101 -3.65 -18.32 8.12
CA GLY A 101 -3.22 -19.70 7.87
C GLY A 101 -3.83 -20.26 6.58
N ILE A 102 -4.52 -21.40 6.69
CA ILE A 102 -5.11 -22.14 5.55
C ILE A 102 -6.32 -21.40 4.94
N HIS A 103 -6.78 -20.32 5.57
CA HIS A 103 -7.97 -19.57 5.16
C HIS A 103 -7.65 -18.24 4.44
N ASP A 104 -6.40 -18.04 4.02
CA ASP A 104 -5.92 -16.89 3.26
C ASP A 104 -6.78 -16.55 2.04
N ARG A 105 -7.25 -17.56 1.29
CA ARG A 105 -8.14 -17.37 0.14
C ARG A 105 -9.43 -16.64 0.50
N VAL A 106 -10.04 -16.98 1.63
CA VAL A 106 -11.32 -16.38 2.06
C VAL A 106 -11.10 -14.91 2.42
N VAL A 107 -9.98 -14.62 3.06
CA VAL A 107 -9.59 -13.28 3.47
C VAL A 107 -9.31 -12.39 2.27
N ILE A 108 -8.50 -12.86 1.31
CA ILE A 108 -8.18 -12.10 0.09
C ILE A 108 -9.46 -11.81 -0.70
N MET A 109 -10.34 -12.80 -0.87
CA MET A 109 -11.62 -12.60 -1.55
C MET A 109 -12.54 -11.63 -0.81
N GLY A 110 -12.60 -11.73 0.52
CA GLY A 110 -13.38 -10.83 1.37
C GLY A 110 -12.90 -9.38 1.26
N LEU A 111 -11.59 -9.17 1.41
CA LEU A 111 -10.96 -7.86 1.31
C LEU A 111 -11.21 -7.22 -0.07
N LEU A 112 -10.99 -7.98 -1.16
CA LEU A 112 -11.22 -7.46 -2.51
C LEU A 112 -12.68 -7.04 -2.72
N LYS A 113 -13.63 -7.81 -2.17
CA LYS A 113 -15.05 -7.49 -2.25
C LYS A 113 -15.39 -6.22 -1.46
N GLU A 114 -14.81 -6.06 -0.27
CA GLU A 114 -15.04 -4.89 0.58
C GLU A 114 -14.44 -3.61 -0.04
N VAL A 115 -13.21 -3.69 -0.56
CA VAL A 115 -12.56 -2.57 -1.26
C VAL A 115 -13.31 -2.19 -2.54
N ALA A 116 -13.86 -3.17 -3.27
CA ALA A 116 -14.70 -2.87 -4.43
C ALA A 116 -16.02 -2.18 -4.05
N GLN A 117 -16.57 -2.49 -2.88
CA GLN A 117 -17.80 -1.87 -2.37
C GLN A 117 -17.58 -0.46 -1.81
N SER A 118 -16.40 -0.18 -1.25
CA SER A 118 -16.05 1.15 -0.73
C SER A 118 -15.67 2.17 -1.82
N HIS A 119 -15.63 1.76 -3.09
CA HIS A 119 -15.30 2.61 -4.23
C HIS A 119 -16.47 3.55 -4.61
N SER A 120 -16.78 4.50 -3.73
CA SER A 120 -17.54 5.71 -4.03
C SER A 120 -16.77 6.92 -3.50
N LEU A 121 -15.55 7.15 -4.00
CA LEU A 121 -14.83 8.40 -3.77
C LEU A 121 -14.12 8.84 -5.07
N ASP A 122 -14.78 9.77 -5.74
CA ASP A 122 -14.31 10.77 -6.70
C ASP A 122 -13.06 10.52 -7.54
N THR A 123 -13.29 10.21 -8.81
CA THR A 123 -12.39 10.48 -9.95
C THR A 123 -12.28 11.99 -10.26
N SER A 124 -12.48 12.87 -9.27
CA SER A 124 -12.64 14.32 -9.42
C SER A 124 -11.59 15.12 -8.64
N HIS A 125 -10.32 14.71 -8.71
CA HIS A 125 -9.19 15.58 -8.35
C HIS A 125 -8.06 15.47 -9.37
N LYS A 126 -8.40 15.60 -10.65
CA LYS A 126 -7.50 16.19 -11.64
C LYS A 126 -8.19 17.40 -12.24
N ASP A 127 -8.20 18.52 -11.52
CA ASP A 127 -8.26 19.83 -12.15
C ASP A 127 -7.70 20.94 -11.24
N PHE A 128 -6.89 21.80 -11.86
CA PHE A 128 -6.53 23.17 -11.50
C PHE A 128 -5.34 23.47 -10.56
N LYS A 129 -4.17 23.68 -11.20
CA LYS A 129 -3.39 24.95 -11.23
C LYS A 129 -2.39 24.80 -12.39
N GLY A 130 -2.31 25.63 -13.43
CA GLY A 130 -2.80 26.99 -13.65
C GLY A 130 -1.61 27.82 -14.15
N GLN A 131 -1.67 28.27 -15.41
CA GLN A 131 -0.80 29.22 -16.14
C GLN A 131 0.72 28.99 -16.12
#